data_AF-A0A9D8J338-F1
#
_entry.id   AF-A0A9D8J338-F1
#
_cell.length_a   1.000
_cell.length_b   1.000
_cell.length_c   1.000
_cell.angle_alpha   90.00
_cell.angle_beta   90.00
_cell.angle_gamma   90.00
#
_symmetry.space_group_name_H-M   'P 1'
#
loop_
_entity.id
_entity.type
_entity.pdbx_description
1 polymer ?
#
loop_
_entity_poly.entity_id
_entity_poly.type
_entity_poly.pdbx_seq_one_letter_code
_entity_poly.pdbx_strand_id
1 'polypeptide(L)'
;MNTPRESFISIINPVAIAIRWFAPLALAGALAACDDGAKTSSSGPSSMEAKIEGNIQDQHGPIMNSRLEVTDKSGEAVQSTELTANNHYSIRVPAGTTYPIVLTAYPT
;
A
#
# COMPACT_ATOMS: atom_id res chain seq x y z
N MET A 1 -38.68 -18.66 -15.06
CA MET A 1 -38.52 -17.25 -14.66
C MET A 1 -38.19 -17.20 -13.18
N ASN A 2 -36.93 -16.90 -12.83
CA ASN A 2 -36.45 -16.82 -11.45
C ASN A 2 -36.15 -15.35 -11.11
N THR A 3 -36.67 -14.91 -9.98
CA THR A 3 -36.59 -13.57 -9.39
C THR A 3 -35.17 -13.20 -8.93
N PRO A 4 -34.69 -11.97 -9.17
CA PRO A 4 -33.50 -11.47 -8.50
C PRO A 4 -33.83 -11.02 -7.07
N ARG A 5 -32.99 -11.45 -6.14
CA ARG A 5 -33.02 -11.13 -4.71
C ARG A 5 -31.95 -10.06 -4.48
N GLU A 6 -32.38 -8.81 -4.44
CA GLU A 6 -31.51 -7.66 -4.15
C GLU A 6 -31.30 -7.56 -2.63
N SER A 7 -30.06 -7.69 -2.21
CA SER A 7 -29.63 -7.54 -0.83
C SER A 7 -29.24 -6.09 -0.57
N PHE A 8 -29.99 -5.46 0.33
CA PHE A 8 -29.66 -4.20 0.97
C PHE A 8 -28.39 -4.33 1.80
N ILE A 9 -27.39 -3.47 1.59
CA ILE A 9 -26.49 -3.05 2.67
C ILE A 9 -26.46 -1.52 2.71
N SER A 10 -26.97 -1.06 3.84
CA SER A 10 -27.14 0.30 4.32
C SER A 10 -25.78 0.98 4.55
N ILE A 11 -25.54 2.11 3.89
CA ILE A 11 -24.41 3.01 4.22
C ILE A 11 -24.89 3.92 5.35
N ILE A 12 -24.62 3.52 6.59
CA ILE A 12 -24.78 4.39 7.76
C ILE A 12 -23.39 4.96 8.05
N ASN A 13 -23.26 6.27 7.91
CA ASN A 13 -22.04 7.03 8.09
C ASN A 13 -22.06 7.64 9.51
N PRO A 14 -21.26 7.20 10.48
CA PRO A 14 -21.20 7.81 11.79
C PRO A 14 -19.94 8.66 11.94
N VAL A 15 -19.98 9.91 11.45
CA VAL A 15 -19.08 10.96 11.95
C VAL A 15 -19.93 11.94 12.75
N ALA A 16 -20.23 11.53 13.97
CA ALA A 16 -20.64 12.42 15.02
C ALA A 16 -19.65 12.23 16.17
N ILE A 17 -19.10 13.33 16.68
CA ILE A 17 -19.05 13.70 18.10
C ILE A 17 -18.01 14.82 18.24
N ALA A 18 -18.54 16.04 18.25
CA ALA A 18 -17.94 17.19 18.92
C ALA A 18 -17.84 16.92 20.44
N ILE A 19 -16.91 17.57 21.16
CA ILE A 19 -16.78 17.78 22.63
C ILE A 19 -15.27 17.76 22.94
N ARG A 20 -14.63 18.65 23.68
CA ARG A 20 -15.00 19.88 24.40
C ARG A 20 -13.67 20.59 24.73
N TRP A 21 -13.68 21.92 24.68
CA TRP A 21 -12.76 22.76 25.43
C TRP A 21 -12.73 22.36 26.91
N PHE A 22 -11.55 22.07 27.44
CA PHE A 22 -11.22 22.19 28.86
C PHE A 22 -9.71 22.45 29.00
N ALA A 23 -9.35 23.70 29.24
CA ALA A 23 -8.20 24.10 30.05
C ALA A 23 -8.78 24.65 31.38
N PRO A 24 -8.05 24.73 32.52
CA PRO A 24 -6.60 24.59 32.71
C PRO A 24 -6.21 23.79 33.98
N LEU A 25 -4.92 23.85 34.35
CA LEU A 25 -4.37 24.02 35.71
C LEU A 25 -3.39 22.93 36.23
N ALA A 26 -2.11 23.33 36.27
CA ALA A 26 -1.02 23.04 37.23
C ALA A 26 -0.73 21.58 37.67
N LEU A 27 0.55 21.17 37.57
CA LEU A 27 1.48 21.11 38.71
C LEU A 27 2.88 20.69 38.24
N ALA A 28 3.90 21.39 38.73
CA ALA A 28 5.31 21.05 38.53
C ALA A 28 5.66 19.74 39.25
N GLY A 29 6.35 18.83 38.55
CA GLY A 29 6.90 17.60 39.10
C GLY A 29 8.13 17.18 38.30
N ALA A 30 9.30 17.66 38.74
CA ALA A 30 10.57 17.17 38.25
C ALA A 30 10.85 15.82 38.92
N LEU A 31 10.62 14.73 38.18
CA LEU A 31 11.25 13.44 38.46
C LEU A 31 12.10 13.10 37.25
N ALA A 32 13.41 13.18 37.46
CA ALA A 32 14.40 12.59 36.59
C ALA A 32 14.15 11.09 36.53
N ALA A 33 13.56 10.63 35.43
CA ALA A 33 13.63 9.25 35.01
C ALA A 33 14.52 9.22 33.76
N CYS A 34 15.69 8.62 33.93
CA CYS A 34 16.59 8.26 32.85
C CYS A 34 15.88 7.17 32.06
N ASP A 35 15.21 7.55 30.97
CA ASP A 35 14.71 6.62 29.97
C ASP A 35 15.81 6.48 28.92
N ASP A 36 16.64 5.46 29.08
CA ASP A 36 17.47 4.96 28.00
C ASP A 36 16.52 4.47 26.92
N GLY A 37 16.26 5.36 25.96
CA GLY A 37 15.37 5.15 24.83
C GLY A 37 15.84 3.97 23.98
N ALA A 38 15.51 2.76 24.42
CA ALA A 38 15.36 1.61 23.57
C ALA A 38 14.21 1.92 22.63
N LYS A 39 14.57 2.50 21.47
CA LYS A 39 13.73 2.47 20.28
C LYS A 39 13.48 1.01 19.98
N THR A 40 12.44 0.46 20.60
CA THR A 40 11.76 -0.75 20.14
C THR A 40 11.26 -0.39 18.76
N SER A 41 12.08 -0.69 17.76
CA SER A 41 11.67 -0.73 16.37
C SER A 41 10.63 -1.84 16.29
N SER A 42 9.36 -1.45 16.44
CA SER A 42 8.26 -2.32 16.05
C SER A 42 8.41 -2.53 14.55
N SER A 43 9.03 -3.66 14.19
CA SER A 43 9.00 -4.24 12.85
C SER A 43 7.57 -4.75 12.59
N GLY A 44 6.62 -3.82 12.55
CA GLY A 44 5.33 -4.02 11.91
C GLY A 44 5.50 -3.91 10.40
N PRO A 45 4.57 -4.47 9.61
CA PRO A 45 4.58 -4.29 8.17
C PRO A 45 4.63 -2.79 7.85
N SER A 46 5.61 -2.40 7.03
CA SER A 46 5.77 -1.01 6.59
C SER A 46 4.44 -0.52 6.00
N SER A 47 3.87 0.53 6.59
CA SER A 47 2.66 1.20 6.13
C SER A 47 2.92 2.12 4.93
N MET A 48 4.09 2.02 4.31
CA MET A 48 4.49 2.86 3.18
C MET A 48 4.36 2.10 1.87
N GLU A 49 3.75 2.75 0.88
CA GLU A 49 3.77 2.28 -0.50
C GLU A 49 5.21 2.17 -0.99
N ALA A 50 5.52 1.10 -1.72
CA ALA A 50 6.83 0.92 -2.33
C ALA A 50 6.79 1.39 -3.79
N LYS A 51 7.73 2.25 -4.18
CA LYS A 51 7.95 2.60 -5.58
C LYS A 51 8.99 1.63 -6.17
N ILE A 52 8.64 0.95 -7.26
CA ILE A 52 9.54 0.02 -7.95
C ILE A 52 9.69 0.48 -9.40
N GLU A 53 10.93 0.58 -9.85
CA GLU A 53 11.28 1.17 -11.14
C GLU A 53 12.37 0.32 -11.80
N GLY A 54 12.39 0.29 -13.13
CA GLY A 54 13.37 -0.48 -13.86
C GLY A 54 13.14 -0.48 -15.36
N ASN A 55 13.96 -1.27 -16.06
CA ASN A 55 13.87 -1.46 -17.51
C ASN A 55 13.54 -2.91 -17.82
N ILE A 56 12.71 -3.14 -18.84
CA ILE A 56 12.35 -4.46 -19.36
C ILE A 56 13.24 -4.78 -20.56
N GLN A 57 13.94 -5.91 -20.51
CA GLN A 57 14.87 -6.35 -21.54
C GLN A 57 14.99 -7.88 -21.55
N ASP A 58 15.23 -8.46 -22.72
CA ASP A 58 15.58 -9.87 -22.92
C ASP A 58 16.97 -9.99 -23.59
N GLN A 59 17.34 -11.20 -24.00
CA GLN A 59 18.60 -11.45 -24.72
C GLN A 59 18.70 -10.74 -26.09
N HIS A 60 17.60 -10.27 -26.67
CA HIS A 60 17.56 -9.53 -27.93
C HIS A 60 17.57 -8.01 -27.72
N GLY A 61 17.43 -7.55 -26.47
CA GLY A 61 17.54 -6.16 -26.08
C GLY A 61 16.29 -5.63 -25.37
N PRO A 62 16.08 -4.30 -25.39
CA PRO A 62 14.94 -3.68 -24.73
C PRO A 62 13.58 -4.08 -25.33
N ILE A 63 12.61 -4.40 -24.47
CA ILE A 63 11.22 -4.69 -24.88
C ILE A 63 10.41 -3.40 -24.82
N MET A 64 9.98 -2.89 -25.98
CA MET A 64 9.33 -1.58 -26.10
C MET A 64 7.81 -1.61 -25.87
N ASN A 65 7.18 -2.77 -26.05
CA ASN A 65 5.75 -2.96 -25.84
C ASN A 65 5.55 -4.17 -24.95
N SER A 66 4.90 -3.96 -23.80
CA SER A 66 4.62 -5.06 -22.88
C SER A 66 3.54 -4.69 -21.88
N ARG A 67 2.87 -5.70 -21.34
CA ARG A 67 2.07 -5.59 -20.14
C ARG A 67 2.90 -6.00 -18.92
N LEU A 68 3.06 -5.11 -17.96
CA LEU A 68 3.67 -5.42 -16.67
C LEU A 68 2.57 -5.72 -15.64
N GLU A 69 2.68 -6.86 -14.98
CA GLU A 69 1.78 -7.30 -13.92
C GLU A 69 2.57 -7.45 -12.61
N VAL A 70 1.97 -6.98 -11.52
CA VAL A 70 2.53 -7.05 -10.18
C VAL A 70 1.60 -7.94 -9.37
N THR A 71 2.13 -9.03 -8.84
CA THR A 71 1.37 -9.96 -8.00
C THR A 71 1.99 -10.08 -6.61
N ASP A 72 1.15 -10.42 -5.64
CA ASP A 72 1.58 -10.70 -4.27
C ASP A 72 1.70 -12.22 -4.04
N LYS A 73 1.97 -12.64 -2.79
CA LYS A 73 2.12 -14.09 -2.45
C LYS A 73 0.94 -14.97 -2.86
N SER A 74 -0.27 -14.40 -2.98
CA SER A 74 -1.49 -15.14 -3.33
C SER A 74 -1.57 -15.41 -4.83
N GLY A 75 -0.73 -14.74 -5.62
CA GLY A 75 -0.81 -14.73 -7.08
C GLY A 75 -1.87 -13.76 -7.62
N GLU A 76 -2.53 -12.98 -6.76
CA GLU A 76 -3.48 -11.95 -7.19
C GLU A 76 -2.73 -10.72 -7.72
N ALA A 77 -3.20 -10.20 -8.85
CA ALA A 77 -2.67 -8.98 -9.45
C ALA A 77 -3.04 -7.77 -8.58
N VAL A 78 -2.03 -7.18 -7.93
CA VAL A 78 -2.19 -5.94 -7.17
C VAL A 78 -2.13 -4.71 -8.05
N GLN A 79 -1.44 -4.80 -9.19
CA GLN A 79 -1.36 -3.74 -10.19
C GLN A 79 -1.03 -4.31 -11.57
N SER A 80 -1.49 -3.65 -12.63
CA SER A 80 -1.14 -3.95 -14.01
C SER A 80 -0.93 -2.65 -14.79
N THR A 81 0.03 -2.62 -15.71
CA THR A 81 0.36 -1.43 -16.50
C THR A 81 0.82 -1.83 -17.90
N GLU A 82 0.25 -1.21 -18.92
CA GLU A 82 0.73 -1.33 -20.30
C GLU A 82 1.86 -0.33 -20.55
N LEU A 83 2.91 -0.80 -21.21
CA LEU A 83 4.03 -0.01 -21.68
C LEU A 83 4.00 -0.04 -23.21
N THR A 84 4.03 1.15 -23.83
CA THR A 84 4.00 1.31 -25.28
C THR A 84 5.12 2.24 -25.71
N ALA A 85 5.92 1.80 -26.69
CA ALA A 85 7.10 2.52 -27.18
C ALA A 85 8.06 2.97 -26.05
N ASN A 86 8.12 2.21 -24.95
CA ASN A 86 8.91 2.51 -23.77
C ASN A 86 9.21 1.21 -23.01
N ASN A 87 10.45 1.00 -22.60
CA ASN A 87 10.85 -0.17 -21.80
C ASN A 87 11.04 0.14 -20.31
N HIS A 88 10.94 1.41 -19.90
CA HIS A 88 11.08 1.83 -18.51
C HIS A 88 9.74 1.81 -17.79
N TYR A 89 9.65 1.09 -16.67
CA TYR A 89 8.47 1.05 -15.80
C TYR A 89 8.70 1.80 -14.49
N SER A 90 7.62 2.34 -13.93
CA SER A 90 7.60 2.96 -12.60
C SER A 90 6.23 2.68 -11.98
N ILE A 91 6.19 1.76 -11.01
CA ILE A 91 4.96 1.28 -10.37
C ILE A 91 4.95 1.62 -8.88
N ARG A 92 3.77 1.65 -8.28
CA ARG A 92 3.58 1.84 -6.84
C ARG A 92 2.84 0.64 -6.27
N VAL A 93 3.53 -0.13 -5.46
CA VAL A 93 2.96 -1.25 -4.71
C VAL A 93 2.32 -0.68 -3.43
N PRO A 94 1.01 -0.87 -3.22
CA PRO A 94 0.33 -0.37 -2.04
C PRO A 94 0.96 -0.88 -0.74
N ALA A 95 0.81 -0.09 0.33
CA ALA A 95 1.14 -0.56 1.67
C ALA A 95 0.26 -1.77 2.05
N GLY A 96 0.83 -2.72 2.78
CA GLY A 96 0.11 -3.93 3.20
C GLY A 96 0.06 -5.04 2.15
N THR A 97 0.64 -4.86 0.96
CA THR A 97 0.83 -5.98 0.03
C THR A 97 1.73 -7.05 0.64
N THR A 98 1.35 -8.32 0.50
CA THR A 98 2.07 -9.40 1.16
C THR A 98 3.20 -9.95 0.29
N TYR A 99 4.40 -10.01 0.85
CA TYR A 99 5.57 -10.57 0.19
C TYR A 99 5.49 -12.09 -0.03
N PRO A 100 6.14 -12.62 -1.09
CA PRO A 100 6.94 -11.88 -2.08
C PRO A 100 6.09 -11.08 -3.08
N ILE A 101 6.67 -9.99 -3.59
CA ILE A 101 6.14 -9.28 -4.75
C ILE A 101 6.80 -9.87 -6.00
N VAL A 102 6.00 -10.20 -7.01
CA VAL A 102 6.49 -10.71 -8.29
C VAL A 102 6.12 -9.73 -9.39
N LEU A 103 7.11 -9.33 -10.19
CA LEU A 103 6.89 -8.55 -11.41
C LEU A 103 6.98 -9.49 -12.61
N THR A 104 5.92 -9.52 -13.43
CA THR A 104 5.87 -10.31 -14.66
C THR A 104 5.62 -9.40 -15.84
N ALA A 105 6.52 -9.41 -16.83
CA ALA A 105 6.35 -8.67 -18.06
C ALA A 105 5.93 -9.62 -19.20
N TYR A 106 4.87 -9.25 -19.91
CA TYR A 106 4.38 -9.96 -21.09
C TYR A 106 4.59 -9.08 -22.32
N PRO A 107 5.54 -9.41 -23.21
CA PRO A 107 5.71 -8.69 -24.47
C PRO A 107 4.43 -8.71 -25.32
N THR A 108 4.12 -7.60 -26.00
CA THR A 108 2.92 -7.44 -26.84
C THR A 108 3.22 -7.01 -28.26
#